data_AF-A0A8H5C3M7-F1
#
_entry.id   AF-A0A8H5C3M7-F1
#
_cell.length_a   1.000
_cell.length_b   1.000
_cell.length_c   1.000
_cell.angle_alpha   90.00
_cell.angle_beta   90.00
_cell.angle_gamma   90.00
#
_symmetry.space_group_name_H-M   'P 1'
#
loop_
_entity.id
_entity.type
_entity.pdbx_description
1 polymer ?
#
loop_
_entity_poly.entity_id
_entity_poly.type
_entity_poly.pdbx_seq_one_letter_code
_entity_poly.pdbx_strand_id
1 'polypeptide(L)'
;MHSSSSEKDMDRVSNQPRRYYTASSKYPLPADSTETARLNLQHLVVTRAFENRLSLAPIELRSGHHVLESGAGSGIWALEFFAQHLNRGVA
;
A
#
# COMPACT_ATOMS: atom_id res chain seq x y z
N MET A 1 14.20 -47.45 6.59
CA MET A 1 13.78 -47.21 5.19
C MET A 1 12.44 -46.48 5.23
N HIS A 2 12.41 -45.27 4.65
CA HIS A 2 11.26 -44.38 4.36
C HIS A 2 10.45 -43.87 5.58
N SER A 3 10.72 -42.70 6.16
CA SER A 3 10.67 -41.29 5.68
C SER A 3 9.29 -40.75 5.28
N SER A 4 8.95 -39.66 5.98
CA SER A 4 8.17 -38.47 5.62
C SER A 4 6.68 -38.62 5.27
N SER A 5 5.78 -37.97 6.02
CA SER A 5 5.52 -36.52 6.18
C SER A 5 4.70 -35.90 5.06
N SER A 6 3.71 -35.15 5.54
CA SER A 6 3.14 -33.94 4.94
C SER A 6 2.35 -34.12 3.65
N GLU A 7 1.06 -34.34 3.81
CA GLU A 7 0.05 -33.81 2.90
C GLU A 7 0.11 -32.28 3.04
N LYS A 8 0.96 -31.64 2.22
CA LYS A 8 1.12 -30.19 2.22
C LYS A 8 -0.09 -29.58 1.53
N ASP A 9 -0.76 -28.74 2.30
CA ASP A 9 -1.80 -27.81 1.86
C ASP A 9 -1.43 -27.18 0.51
N MET A 10 -2.29 -27.45 -0.47
CA MET A 10 -2.30 -26.78 -1.75
C MET A 10 -2.76 -25.34 -1.52
N ASP A 11 -1.82 -24.46 -1.19
CA ASP A 11 -2.05 -23.02 -1.10
C ASP A 11 -2.61 -22.52 -2.43
N ARG A 12 -3.93 -22.27 -2.45
CA ARG A 12 -4.59 -21.50 -3.49
C ARG A 12 -3.89 -20.15 -3.55
N VAL A 13 -3.14 -19.89 -4.62
CA VAL A 13 -2.63 -18.56 -4.93
C VAL A 13 -3.82 -17.62 -5.05
N SER A 14 -4.12 -16.90 -3.97
CA SER A 14 -5.09 -15.82 -4.00
C SER A 14 -4.48 -14.69 -4.82
N ASN A 15 -5.07 -14.37 -5.97
CA ASN A 15 -4.71 -13.23 -6.82
C ASN A 15 -5.09 -11.87 -6.17
N GLN A 16 -5.13 -11.81 -4.83
CA GLN A 16 -5.34 -10.57 -4.10
C GLN A 16 -3.96 -10.04 -3.68
N PRO A 17 -3.67 -8.74 -3.86
CA PRO A 17 -2.46 -8.15 -3.35
C PRO A 17 -2.39 -8.45 -1.85
N ARG A 18 -1.29 -9.11 -1.44
CA ARG A 18 -1.05 -9.47 -0.04
C ARG A 18 -1.08 -8.19 0.78
N ARG A 19 -2.18 -7.95 1.48
CA ARG A 19 -2.24 -6.89 2.47
C ARG A 19 -1.39 -7.33 3.64
N TYR A 20 -0.23 -6.69 3.79
CA TYR A 20 0.70 -6.96 4.90
C TYR A 20 0.23 -6.38 6.23
N TYR A 21 -0.92 -5.70 6.26
CA TYR A 21 -1.47 -5.11 7.46
C TYR A 21 -2.67 -5.93 7.96
N THR A 22 -2.66 -6.21 9.25
CA THR A 22 -3.78 -6.80 9.98
C THR A 22 -4.53 -5.70 10.73
N ALA A 23 -5.80 -5.95 11.05
CA ALA A 23 -6.60 -5.04 11.86
C ALA A 23 -5.82 -4.65 13.14
N SER A 24 -5.60 -3.35 13.35
CA SER A 24 -4.90 -2.84 14.53
C SER A 24 -5.93 -2.40 15.57
N SER A 25 -5.72 -2.75 16.84
CA SER A 25 -6.50 -2.19 17.95
C SER A 25 -6.36 -0.67 18.08
N LYS A 26 -5.37 -0.06 17.43
CA LYS A 26 -5.14 1.38 17.42
C LYS A 26 -5.98 2.13 16.37
N TYR A 27 -6.50 1.43 15.36
CA TYR A 27 -7.39 2.04 14.37
C TYR A 27 -8.84 1.72 14.75
N PRO A 28 -9.69 2.74 15.03
CA PRO A 28 -11.00 2.50 15.63
C PRO A 28 -12.04 1.94 14.65
N LEU A 29 -11.76 1.92 13.34
CA LEU A 29 -12.69 1.46 12.31
C LEU A 29 -12.36 0.03 11.86
N PRO A 30 -13.37 -0.74 11.39
CA PRO A 30 -13.17 -2.10 10.89
C PRO A 30 -12.18 -2.15 9.72
N ALA A 31 -11.32 -3.17 9.69
CA ALA A 31 -10.41 -3.40 8.57
C ALA A 31 -11.12 -4.18 7.45
N ASP A 32 -12.14 -3.58 6.82
CA ASP A 32 -12.95 -4.20 5.76
C ASP A 32 -12.87 -3.46 4.41
N SER A 33 -13.62 -3.95 3.43
CA SER A 33 -13.68 -3.36 2.09
C SER A 33 -14.36 -1.99 2.07
N THR A 34 -15.35 -1.77 2.95
CA THR A 34 -16.04 -0.48 3.08
C THR A 34 -15.07 0.59 3.55
N GLU A 35 -14.28 0.29 4.59
CA GLU A 35 -13.30 1.21 5.13
C GLU A 35 -12.15 1.46 4.15
N THR A 36 -11.74 0.43 3.41
CA THR A 36 -10.79 0.59 2.31
C THR A 36 -11.31 1.55 1.25
N ALA A 37 -12.56 1.40 0.82
CA ALA A 37 -13.17 2.28 -0.18
C ALA A 37 -13.26 3.73 0.33
N ARG A 38 -13.60 3.90 1.61
CA ARG A 38 -13.63 5.20 2.28
C ARG A 38 -12.24 5.87 2.27
N LEU A 39 -11.19 5.14 2.64
CA LEU A 39 -9.80 5.63 2.62
C LEU A 39 -9.33 6.00 1.21
N ASN A 40 -9.67 5.18 0.20
CA ASN A 40 -9.33 5.46 -1.19
C ASN A 40 -10.07 6.70 -1.73
N LEU A 41 -11.34 6.88 -1.38
CA LEU A 41 -12.09 8.09 -1.72
C LEU A 41 -11.48 9.33 -1.05
N GLN A 42 -11.08 9.21 0.22
CA GLN A 42 -10.40 10.29 0.93
C GLN A 42 -9.10 10.69 0.24
N HIS A 43 -8.26 9.73 -0.15
CA HIS A 43 -7.05 9.96 -0.95
C HIS A 43 -7.33 10.71 -2.26
N LEU A 44 -8.34 10.27 -3.02
CA LEU A 44 -8.75 10.90 -4.27
C LEU A 44 -9.18 12.35 -4.07
N VAL A 45 -10.03 12.61 -3.07
CA VAL A 45 -10.55 13.95 -2.77
C VAL A 45 -9.40 14.89 -2.38
N VAL A 46 -8.52 14.45 -1.47
CA VAL A 46 -7.36 15.25 -1.03
C VAL A 46 -6.44 15.54 -2.20
N THR A 47 -6.06 14.52 -2.97
CA THR A 47 -5.15 14.67 -4.12
C THR A 47 -5.72 15.63 -5.17
N ARG A 48 -7.02 15.56 -5.47
CA ARG A 48 -7.69 16.49 -6.39
C ARG A 48 -7.73 17.92 -5.86
N ALA A 49 -7.97 18.10 -4.56
CA ALA A 49 -7.94 19.42 -3.94
C ALA A 49 -6.55 20.10 -4.06
N PHE A 50 -5.50 19.30 -4.21
CA PHE A 50 -4.13 19.77 -4.43
C PHE A 50 -3.63 19.61 -5.87
N GLU A 51 -4.51 19.77 -6.86
CA GLU A 51 -4.16 19.79 -8.29
C GLU A 51 -3.50 18.48 -8.77
N ASN A 52 -3.92 17.36 -8.19
CA ASN A 52 -3.38 16.02 -8.45
C ASN A 52 -1.90 15.84 -8.06
N ARG A 53 -1.40 16.64 -7.12
CA ARG A 53 -0.05 16.47 -6.56
C ARG A 53 -0.07 15.52 -5.38
N LEU A 54 0.79 14.50 -5.43
CA LEU A 54 0.99 13.54 -4.33
C LEU A 54 1.95 14.07 -3.25
N SER A 55 2.76 15.08 -3.58
CA SER A 55 3.60 15.80 -2.62
C SER A 55 3.52 17.30 -2.89
N LEU A 56 3.42 18.07 -1.81
CA LEU A 56 3.41 19.54 -1.87
C LEU A 56 4.80 20.13 -1.59
N ALA A 57 5.69 19.33 -1.02
CA ALA A 57 7.05 19.75 -0.74
C ALA A 57 7.87 19.79 -2.04
N PRO A 58 8.78 20.76 -2.20
CA PRO A 58 9.68 20.82 -3.35
C PRO A 58 10.78 19.77 -3.21
N ILE A 59 10.43 18.50 -3.37
CA ILE A 59 11.35 17.35 -3.23
C ILE A 59 11.91 16.91 -4.57
N GLU A 60 13.23 16.70 -4.62
CA GLU A 60 13.91 16.03 -5.73
C GLU A 60 14.42 14.67 -5.23
N LEU A 61 13.73 13.61 -5.63
CA LEU A 61 14.13 12.25 -5.28
C LEU A 61 15.15 11.71 -6.30
N ARG A 62 16.12 10.95 -5.79
CA ARG A 62 17.17 10.27 -6.56
C ARG A 62 17.18 8.80 -6.19
N SER A 63 17.67 7.95 -7.09
CA SER A 63 17.71 6.52 -6.83
C SER A 63 18.52 6.21 -5.57
N GLY A 64 18.00 5.30 -4.75
CA GLY A 64 18.56 5.00 -3.43
C GLY A 64 18.10 5.93 -2.29
N HIS A 65 17.29 6.95 -2.57
CA HIS A 65 16.55 7.64 -1.50
C HIS A 65 15.44 6.74 -0.96
N HIS A 66 15.22 6.77 0.35
CA HIS A 66 14.16 6.00 1.01
C HIS A 66 13.04 6.93 1.49
N VAL A 67 11.80 6.54 1.23
CA VAL A 67 10.60 7.29 1.62
C VAL A 67 9.82 6.48 2.65
N LEU A 68 9.41 7.14 3.74
CA LEU A 68 8.56 6.56 4.77
C LEU A 68 7.14 7.16 4.66
N GLU A 69 6.15 6.29 4.47
CA GLU A 69 4.75 6.65 4.62
C GLU A 69 4.31 6.35 6.06
N SER A 70 3.82 7.36 6.77
CA SER A 70 3.24 7.22 8.10
C SER A 70 1.72 7.36 8.04
N GLY A 71 1.00 6.47 8.71
CA GLY A 71 -0.45 6.42 8.61
C GLY A 71 -0.93 5.86 7.26
N ALA A 72 -0.27 4.80 6.77
CA ALA A 72 -0.46 4.25 5.43
C ALA A 72 -1.92 3.90 5.07
N GLY A 73 -2.78 3.59 6.04
CA GLY A 73 -4.19 3.31 5.78
C GLY A 73 -4.36 2.18 4.76
N SER A 74 -4.95 2.48 3.59
CA SER A 74 -5.08 1.52 2.49
C SER A 74 -3.77 1.26 1.73
N GLY A 75 -2.74 2.09 1.92
CA GLY A 75 -1.44 2.09 1.25
C GLY A 75 -1.44 2.73 -0.13
N ILE A 76 -2.56 3.34 -0.55
CA ILE A 76 -2.73 3.85 -1.92
C ILE A 76 -1.77 5.00 -2.25
N TRP A 77 -1.47 5.87 -1.28
CA TRP A 77 -0.56 6.99 -1.52
C TRP A 77 0.85 6.50 -1.81
N ALA A 78 1.42 5.58 -1.01
CA ALA A 78 2.74 5.02 -1.29
C ALA A 78 2.82 4.30 -2.64
N LEU A 79 1.77 3.55 -3.02
CA LEU A 79 1.73 2.86 -4.31
C LEU A 79 1.73 3.84 -5.49
N GLU A 80 0.90 4.87 -5.44
CA GLU A 80 0.85 5.89 -6.51
C GLU A 80 2.12 6.74 -6.53
N PHE A 81 2.65 7.10 -5.36
CA PHE A 81 3.88 7.86 -5.24
C PHE A 81 5.06 7.07 -5.80
N PHE A 82 5.21 5.81 -5.43
CA PHE A 82 6.23 4.92 -5.98
C PHE A 82 6.09 4.79 -7.50
N ALA A 83 4.89 4.52 -8.02
CA ALA A 83 4.66 4.41 -9.46
C ALA A 83 5.01 5.71 -10.21
N GLN A 84 4.67 6.88 -9.65
CA GLN A 84 5.00 8.18 -10.23
C GLN A 84 6.51 8.40 -10.33
N HIS A 85 7.29 7.98 -9.34
CA HIS A 85 8.74 8.16 -9.30
C HIS A 85 9.49 7.08 -10.10
N LEU A 86 8.99 5.85 -10.12
CA LEU A 86 9.52 4.79 -10.97
C LEU A 86 9.42 5.16 -12.45
N ASN A 87 8.30 5.76 -12.88
CA ASN A 87 8.12 6.28 -14.24
C ASN A 87 9.09 7.42 -14.59
N ARG A 88 9.75 8.04 -13.60
CA ARG A 88 10.77 9.08 -13.77
C ARG A 88 12.20 8.51 -13.68
N GLY A 89 12.36 7.18 -13.60
CA GLY A 89 13.65 6.51 -13.47
C GLY A 89 14.26 6.58 -12.06
N VAL A 90 13.47 6.97 -11.06
CA VAL A 90 13.88 7.03 -9.66
C VAL A 90 13.38 5.76 -8.97
N ALA A 91 14.31 4.87 -8.63
CA ALA A 91 14.05 3.59 -7.99
C ALA A 91 14.48 3.58 -6.52
#